data_AF-A0A2A3C8N4-F1
#
_entry.id   AF-A0A2A3C8N4-F1
#
_cell.length_a   1.000
_cell.length_b   1.000
_cell.length_c   1.000
_cell.angle_alpha   90.00
_cell.angle_beta   90.00
_cell.angle_gamma   90.00
#
_symmetry.space_group_name_H-M   'P 1'
#
loop_
_entity.id
_entity.type
_entity.pdbx_description
1 polymer ?
#
loop_
_entity_poly.entity_id
_entity_poly.type
_entity_poly.pdbx_seq_one_letter_code
_entity_poly.pdbx_strand_id
1 'polypeptide(L)'
;MAHAEFTVCNQTLDVVNLAVGQKVDNADQTDGWWTIGANQCVNVIREELANRYIYIYATDVFGHAILNGSIEMCIDRRRFSIRGIDECWQRGHIAARFVEVDTLEQVRWTYFLTGNSP
;
A
#
# COMPACT_ATOMS: atom_id res chain seq x y z
N MET A 1 2.28 4.08 -24.11
CA MET A 1 2.38 4.84 -22.85
C MET A 1 1.77 3.94 -21.78
N ALA A 2 2.51 3.63 -20.71
CA ALA A 2 1.95 2.89 -19.59
C ALA A 2 1.17 3.89 -18.74
N HIS A 3 -0.15 3.92 -18.90
CA HIS A 3 -1.00 4.64 -17.98
C HIS A 3 -1.03 3.83 -16.69
N ALA A 4 -0.63 4.46 -15.60
CA ALA A 4 -0.79 3.88 -14.27
C ALA A 4 -1.90 4.63 -13.58
N GLU A 5 -2.64 3.88 -12.79
CA GLU A 5 -3.95 4.32 -12.33
C GLU A 5 -3.90 4.52 -10.81
N PHE A 6 -2.96 3.88 -10.10
CA PHE A 6 -2.52 4.32 -8.76
C PHE A 6 -1.01 4.42 -8.65
N THR A 7 -0.52 5.64 -8.39
CA THR A 7 0.90 5.95 -8.22
C THR A 7 1.17 6.35 -6.77
N VAL A 8 2.27 5.86 -6.21
CA VAL A 8 2.76 6.32 -4.90
C VAL A 8 4.11 6.98 -5.07
N CYS A 9 4.21 8.22 -4.60
CA CYS A 9 5.41 9.03 -4.62
C CYS A 9 5.99 9.15 -3.22
N ASN A 10 7.21 8.68 -3.03
CA ASN A 10 7.96 8.86 -1.79
C ASN A 10 8.60 10.25 -1.76
N GLN A 11 8.03 11.18 -1.01
CA GLN A 11 8.59 12.52 -0.79
C GLN A 11 9.45 12.59 0.48
N THR A 12 9.76 11.45 1.10
CA THR A 12 10.71 11.37 2.21
C THR A 12 12.15 11.36 1.68
N LEU A 13 13.11 11.55 2.59
CA LEU A 13 14.54 11.51 2.28
C LEU A 13 15.11 10.08 2.33
N ASP A 14 14.33 9.10 2.75
CA ASP A 14 14.74 7.72 2.95
C ASP A 14 14.03 6.75 2.01
N VAL A 15 14.56 5.54 1.89
CA VAL A 15 13.90 4.45 1.16
C VAL A 15 12.74 3.90 1.98
N VAL A 16 11.60 3.66 1.32
CA VAL A 16 10.41 3.10 1.96
C VAL A 16 10.00 1.80 1.30
N ASN A 17 9.43 0.89 2.08
CA ASN A 17 8.77 -0.31 1.58
C ASN A 17 7.26 -0.13 1.68
N LEU A 18 6.56 -0.43 0.60
CA LEU A 18 5.13 -0.18 0.45
C LEU A 18 4.37 -1.50 0.25
N ALA A 19 3.22 -1.62 0.90
CA ALA A 19 2.18 -2.57 0.60
C ALA A 19 0.88 -1.82 0.24
N VAL A 20 0.10 -2.39 -0.67
CA VAL A 20 -1.19 -1.85 -1.12
C VAL A 20 -2.28 -2.88 -0.86
N GLY A 21 -3.43 -2.41 -0.40
CA GLY A 21 -4.64 -3.21 -0.26
C GLY A 21 -5.75 -2.66 -1.15
N GLN A 22 -6.53 -3.55 -1.75
CA GLN A 22 -7.67 -3.20 -2.59
C GLN A 22 -8.67 -4.36 -2.66
N LYS A 23 -9.87 -4.12 -3.17
CA LYS A 23 -10.81 -5.20 -3.47
C LYS A 23 -10.55 -5.79 -4.86
N VAL A 24 -10.35 -7.10 -4.92
CA VAL A 24 -10.20 -7.86 -6.16
C VAL A 24 -11.23 -8.99 -6.15
N ASP A 25 -12.09 -9.05 -7.17
CA ASP A 25 -13.13 -10.07 -7.30
C ASP A 25 -13.96 -10.25 -6.00
N ASN A 26 -14.44 -9.14 -5.44
CA ASN A 26 -15.20 -9.07 -4.18
C ASN A 26 -14.49 -9.56 -2.91
N ALA A 27 -13.16 -9.70 -2.93
CA ALA A 27 -12.36 -10.02 -1.75
C ALA A 27 -11.30 -8.94 -1.51
N ASP A 28 -11.03 -8.63 -0.25
CA ASP A 28 -9.88 -7.79 0.08
C ASP A 28 -8.59 -8.56 -0.26
N GLN A 29 -7.67 -7.87 -0.92
CA GLN A 29 -6.36 -8.39 -1.29
C GLN A 29 -5.31 -7.37 -0.93
N THR A 30 -4.20 -7.85 -0.36
CA THR A 30 -3.01 -7.05 -0.13
C THR A 30 -1.85 -7.58 -0.96
N ASP A 31 -1.08 -6.67 -1.52
CA ASP A 31 0.10 -6.94 -2.32
C ASP A 31 1.28 -6.15 -1.75
N GLY A 32 2.50 -6.68 -1.91
CA GLY A 32 3.72 -6.04 -1.44
C GLY A 32 4.96 -6.89 -1.76
N TRP A 33 6.18 -6.46 -1.51
CA TRP A 33 6.59 -5.09 -1.20
C TRP A 33 7.06 -4.38 -2.47
N TRP A 34 6.73 -3.11 -2.60
CA TRP A 34 7.43 -2.21 -3.50
C TRP A 34 8.44 -1.41 -2.71
N THR A 35 9.69 -1.38 -3.15
CA THR A 35 10.71 -0.50 -2.60
C THR A 35 10.75 0.79 -3.40
N ILE A 36 10.59 1.93 -2.73
CA ILE A 36 10.54 3.25 -3.37
C ILE A 36 11.69 4.09 -2.81
N GLY A 37 12.61 4.50 -3.69
CA GLY A 37 13.70 5.40 -3.29
C GLY A 37 13.21 6.78 -2.89
N ALA A 38 14.06 7.54 -2.22
CA ALA A 38 13.78 8.93 -1.85
C ALA A 38 13.45 9.77 -3.10
N ASN A 39 12.41 10.59 -3.03
CA ASN A 39 11.91 11.43 -4.13
C ASN A 39 11.57 10.65 -5.41
N GLN A 40 11.26 9.35 -5.32
CA GLN A 40 10.84 8.53 -6.45
C GLN A 40 9.36 8.14 -6.35
N CYS A 41 8.76 7.80 -7.49
CA CYS A 41 7.40 7.28 -7.56
C CYS A 41 7.37 5.87 -8.16
N VAL A 42 6.40 5.07 -7.73
CA VAL A 42 6.12 3.76 -8.31
C VAL A 42 4.63 3.60 -8.61
N ASN A 43 4.34 2.91 -9.70
CA ASN A 43 2.99 2.52 -10.08
C ASN A 43 2.65 1.19 -9.40
N VAL A 44 1.75 1.23 -8.41
CA VAL A 44 1.34 0.03 -7.67
C VAL A 44 0.12 -0.65 -8.26
N ILE A 45 -0.75 0.12 -8.93
CA ILE A 45 -1.87 -0.41 -9.71
C ILE A 45 -1.74 0.15 -11.13
N ARG A 46 -1.72 -0.76 -12.11
CA ARG A 46 -1.52 -0.42 -13.52
C ARG A 46 -2.84 -0.44 -14.31
N GLU A 47 -3.82 -1.17 -13.81
CA GLU A 47 -5.18 -1.25 -14.34
C GLU A 47 -6.06 -0.13 -13.79
N GLU A 48 -7.11 0.24 -14.52
CA GLU A 48 -8.04 1.31 -14.11
C GLU A 48 -8.55 1.09 -12.69
N LEU A 49 -8.55 2.15 -11.87
CA LEU A 49 -9.07 2.07 -10.52
C LEU A 49 -10.57 1.76 -10.54
N ALA A 50 -10.91 0.50 -10.27
CA ALA A 50 -12.29 0.08 -10.05
C ALA A 50 -12.75 0.35 -8.61
N ASN A 51 -11.80 0.55 -7.69
CA ASN A 51 -12.04 0.71 -6.26
C ASN A 51 -11.92 2.18 -5.84
N ARG A 52 -12.95 2.68 -5.14
CA ARG A 52 -12.91 4.00 -4.49
C ARG A 52 -11.94 4.05 -3.31
N TYR A 53 -11.81 2.95 -2.58
CA TYR A 53 -10.95 2.86 -1.41
C TYR A 53 -9.74 2.01 -1.72
N ILE A 54 -8.56 2.61 -1.55
CA ILE A 54 -7.27 1.95 -1.67
C ILE A 54 -6.57 2.06 -0.31
N TYR A 55 -5.98 0.96 0.14
CA TYR A 55 -5.34 0.88 1.44
C TYR A 55 -3.83 0.91 1.26
N ILE A 56 -3.12 1.71 2.05
CA ILE A 56 -1.68 1.88 1.93
C ILE A 56 -1.00 1.62 3.28
N TYR A 57 0.03 0.78 3.26
CA TYR A 57 0.94 0.58 4.39
C TYR A 57 2.36 0.80 3.93
N ALA A 58 3.12 1.61 4.68
CA ALA A 58 4.51 1.88 4.36
C ALA A 58 5.38 1.71 5.60
N THR A 59 6.59 1.19 5.40
CA THR A 59 7.63 1.08 6.42
C THR A 59 8.92 1.73 5.97
N ASP A 60 9.78 2.06 6.92
CA ASP A 60 11.19 2.31 6.65
C ASP A 60 11.92 1.00 6.24
N VAL A 61 13.23 1.10 6.02
CA VAL A 61 14.09 -0.06 5.68
C VAL A 61 14.29 -1.05 6.84
N PHE A 62 13.94 -0.67 8.08
CA PHE A 62 14.02 -1.49 9.28
C PHE A 62 12.69 -2.19 9.60
N GLY A 63 11.63 -1.88 8.85
CA GLY A 63 10.29 -2.45 9.04
C GLY A 63 9.41 -1.68 10.04
N HIS A 64 9.80 -0.47 10.44
CA HIS A 64 8.94 0.38 11.26
C HIS A 64 7.89 1.07 10.39
N ALA A 65 6.63 0.99 10.79
CA ALA A 65 5.54 1.68 10.12
C ALA A 65 5.78 3.20 10.16
N ILE A 66 5.68 3.85 9.00
CA ILE A 66 5.81 5.32 8.88
C ILE A 66 4.46 6.02 8.68
N LEU A 67 3.39 5.24 8.47
CA LEU A 67 2.02 5.73 8.36
C LEU A 67 1.21 5.30 9.57
N ASN A 68 0.30 6.18 9.99
CA ASN A 68 -0.65 5.88 11.06
C ASN A 68 -1.99 5.40 10.47
N GLY A 69 -2.03 4.12 10.12
CA GLY A 69 -3.23 3.45 9.65
C GLY A 69 -4.12 2.94 10.78
N SER A 70 -5.37 2.64 10.45
CA SER A 70 -6.36 2.05 11.36
C SER A 70 -6.98 0.76 10.83
N ILE A 71 -6.85 0.49 9.52
CA ILE A 71 -7.47 -0.66 8.88
C ILE A 71 -6.51 -1.85 8.97
N GLU A 72 -6.88 -2.86 9.76
CA GLU A 72 -6.06 -4.05 9.91
C GLU A 72 -6.16 -4.93 8.66
N MET A 73 -5.01 -5.24 8.05
CA MET A 73 -4.89 -6.16 6.92
C MET A 73 -3.64 -7.02 7.08
N CYS A 74 -3.52 -8.06 6.24
CA CYS A 74 -2.40 -8.99 6.30
C CYS A 74 -1.23 -8.57 5.41
N ILE A 75 0.00 -8.72 5.90
CA ILE A 75 1.24 -8.61 5.12
C ILE A 75 2.13 -9.84 5.33
N ASP A 76 3.14 -10.02 4.47
CA ASP A 76 4.23 -10.96 4.66
C ASP A 76 5.59 -10.25 4.72
N ARG A 77 6.63 -10.93 5.20
CA ARG A 77 8.01 -10.40 5.29
C ARG A 77 8.70 -10.31 3.93
N ARG A 78 8.32 -11.18 2.99
CA ARG A 78 8.85 -11.20 1.61
C ARG A 78 7.83 -10.62 0.65
N ARG A 79 8.14 -10.56 -0.65
CA ARG A 79 7.13 -10.21 -1.67
C ARG A 79 5.93 -11.16 -1.58
N PHE A 80 4.72 -10.62 -1.59
CA PHE A 80 3.48 -11.34 -1.33
C PHE A 80 2.30 -10.80 -2.15
N SER A 81 1.29 -11.65 -2.25
CA SER A 81 -0.07 -11.33 -2.65
C SER A 81 -0.99 -12.20 -1.78
N ILE A 82 -1.78 -11.58 -0.91
CA ILE A 82 -2.61 -12.27 0.09
C ILE A 82 -4.06 -11.88 -0.16
N ARG A 83 -4.90 -12.89 -0.42
CA ARG A 83 -6.36 -12.72 -0.50
C ARG A 83 -6.99 -12.99 0.86
N GLY A 84 -7.93 -12.15 1.27
CA GLY A 84 -8.59 -12.14 2.57
C GLY A 84 -7.71 -11.50 3.66
N ILE A 85 -8.34 -10.67 4.49
CA ILE A 85 -7.68 -9.92 5.57
C ILE A 85 -7.96 -10.48 6.97
N ASP A 86 -8.80 -11.51 7.06
CA ASP A 86 -9.14 -12.15 8.32
C ASP A 86 -8.05 -13.12 8.80
N GLU A 87 -7.94 -13.23 10.12
CA GLU A 87 -7.12 -14.23 10.82
C GLU A 87 -5.65 -14.29 10.37
N CYS A 88 -5.02 -13.13 10.07
CA CYS A 88 -3.65 -13.05 9.56
C CYS A 88 -2.68 -13.97 10.33
N TRP A 89 -2.70 -13.90 11.66
CA TRP A 89 -1.84 -14.70 12.53
C TRP A 89 -2.04 -16.20 12.40
N GLN A 90 -3.30 -16.67 12.34
CA GLN A 90 -3.61 -18.10 12.20
C GLN A 90 -3.15 -18.63 10.84
N ARG A 91 -3.15 -17.76 9.83
CA ARG A 91 -2.68 -18.04 8.47
C ARG A 91 -1.17 -17.86 8.29
N GLY A 92 -0.44 -17.49 9.35
CA GLY A 92 1.01 -17.27 9.32
C GLY A 92 1.45 -15.92 8.74
N HIS A 93 0.51 -15.00 8.53
CA HIS A 93 0.77 -13.62 8.10
C HIS A 93 0.89 -12.68 9.31
N ILE A 94 1.32 -11.45 9.05
CA ILE A 94 1.44 -10.40 10.06
C ILE A 94 0.27 -9.43 9.88
N ALA A 95 -0.41 -9.08 10.96
CA ALA A 95 -1.39 -8.00 10.95
C ALA A 95 -0.69 -6.64 10.93
N ALA A 96 -1.06 -5.78 9.99
CA ALA A 96 -0.55 -4.42 9.84
C ALA A 96 -1.70 -3.44 9.63
N ARG A 97 -1.51 -2.20 10.06
CA ARG A 97 -2.54 -1.16 10.00
C ARG A 97 -2.33 -0.25 8.79
N PHE A 98 -3.17 -0.39 7.79
CA PHE A 98 -3.18 0.39 6.56
C PHE A 98 -3.96 1.69 6.75
N VAL A 99 -3.51 2.74 6.04
CA VAL A 99 -4.25 3.99 5.86
C VAL A 99 -5.23 3.79 4.70
N GLU A 100 -6.48 4.18 4.90
CA GLU A 100 -7.46 4.23 3.82
C GLU A 100 -7.30 5.52 3.02
N VAL A 101 -7.24 5.39 1.70
CA VAL A 101 -7.19 6.47 0.73
C VAL A 101 -8.49 6.45 -0.06
N ASP A 102 -9.31 7.48 0.11
CA ASP A 102 -10.50 7.72 -0.71
C ASP A 102 -10.07 8.38 -2.03
N THR A 103 -10.12 7.63 -3.12
CA THR A 103 -9.77 8.12 -4.46
C THR A 103 -10.88 8.96 -5.08
N LEU A 104 -12.01 9.15 -4.37
CA LEU A 104 -13.16 9.91 -4.83
C LEU A 104 -13.70 9.40 -6.19
N GLU A 105 -13.63 8.08 -6.40
CA GLU A 105 -14.05 7.41 -7.64
C GLU A 105 -13.27 7.87 -8.88
N GLN A 106 -12.06 8.42 -8.68
CA GLN A 106 -11.18 8.77 -9.78
C GLN A 106 -10.49 7.52 -10.32
N VAL A 107 -10.45 7.42 -11.65
CA VAL A 107 -9.74 6.36 -12.37
C VAL A 107 -8.23 6.41 -12.18
N ARG A 108 -7.70 7.60 -11.83
CA ARG A 108 -6.28 7.87 -11.56
C ARG A 108 -6.09 8.56 -10.23
N TRP A 109 -5.12 8.10 -9.47
CA TRP A 109 -4.74 8.72 -8.21
C TRP A 109 -3.23 8.71 -7.99
N THR A 110 -2.72 9.78 -7.35
CA THR A 110 -1.34 9.84 -6.86
C THR A 110 -1.34 10.09 -5.37
N TYR A 111 -0.79 9.17 -4.61
CA TYR A 111 -0.58 9.31 -3.18
C TYR A 111 0.85 9.78 -2.90
N PHE A 112 0.99 10.82 -2.08
CA PHE A 112 2.29 11.35 -1.69
C PHE A 112 2.61 10.91 -0.25
N LEU A 113 3.63 10.06 -0.12
CA LEU A 113 4.21 9.72 1.17
C LEU A 113 5.08 10.87 1.63
N THR A 114 4.56 11.69 2.52
CA THR A 114 5.32 12.72 3.23
C THR A 114 5.81 12.13 4.54
N GLY A 115 7.11 12.25 4.81
CA GLY A 115 7.65 11.87 6.11
C GLY A 115 7.11 12.86 7.12
N ASN A 116 6.32 12.41 8.09
CA ASN A 116 6.29 13.11 9.38
C ASN A 116 7.63 12.82 10.04
N SER A 117 8.66 13.54 9.63
CA SER A 117 9.80 13.77 10.52
C SER A 117 9.30 14.73 11.60
N PRO A 118 9.46 14.38 12.89
CA PRO A 118 9.03 15.23 14.01
C PRO A 118 9.65 16.64 13.98
#